data_AF-A0AAN7ZB31-F1
#
_entry.id   AF-A0AAN7ZB31-F1
#
_cell.length_a   1.000
_cell.length_b   1.000
_cell.length_c   1.000
_cell.angle_alpha   90.00
_cell.angle_beta   90.00
_cell.angle_gamma   90.00
#
_symmetry.space_group_name_H-M   'P 1'
#
loop_
_entity.id
_entity.type
_entity.pdbx_description
1 polymer ?
#
loop_
_entity_poly.entity_id
_entity_poly.type
_entity_poly.pdbx_seq_one_letter_code
_entity_poly.pdbx_strand_id
1 'polypeptide(L)'
;MRATHCTCVALVGGACLAAAQQFQSTPVMGWNSYNQFGCSINEAKITQAINSLSSRGFVDAGYKFFQLDCGWASRDGQRNATSGALKIDLQSFPNGLLPLSNLARSKGMKWSMYSDAGFRMCDPQAPSPVLGSLGHEAADADLFKSLNSEYVKCTISYPALVEPNPLTVVVDDNCYADGSQASQNAPKGSRTDFVTRYTTMWKELQRVGIQGMLICQWGVPYSTSNGLEGPVEWTKGISTSFRLSDDITTGWGSVYRIYNQAVHIARSGQIGPGHIADADLLEVGNSGMTFDEQATHFAAWAMLKSALMISTNVAALSNELVAVLQNKDLIAINQDSAVKPIKLVQRWTSDRDLWSGDLANGDIAVLVVDLSNARRTLSLQLSDLGIKSADVKDLWTSEVFKNTNSYSKQVNGHGSLALRLSNIQYASGPGTQYKYISVSSGTLASGASTQACAGCVSSTKVGNLGGSSHGSVTLSNIVTSQATQTVKFDYINCEISYLGGGSNERLASIKVNGGAAQTVSFPLSGYNWATDIHAGYAVQLSGFNTQGPNSISISGVGNGYAPDFDRIAVVA
;
A
#
# COMPACT_ATOMS: atom_id res chain seq x y z
N MET A 1 -42.28 15.19 60.53
CA MET A 1 -41.58 15.30 59.24
C MET A 1 -41.33 13.89 58.76
N ARG A 2 -42.04 13.45 57.72
CA ARG A 2 -42.04 12.06 57.23
C ARG A 2 -40.90 11.86 56.25
N ALA A 3 -40.16 10.78 56.46
CA ALA A 3 -39.17 10.25 55.53
C ALA A 3 -39.87 9.68 54.30
N THR A 4 -39.38 10.04 53.11
CA THR A 4 -39.80 9.43 51.85
C THR A 4 -38.58 8.70 51.28
N HIS A 5 -38.62 7.38 51.35
CA HIS A 5 -37.67 6.50 50.65
C HIS A 5 -38.03 6.51 49.16
N CYS A 6 -37.08 6.86 48.30
CA CYS A 6 -37.20 6.67 46.87
C CYS A 6 -36.16 5.64 46.42
N THR A 7 -36.65 4.44 46.14
CA THR A 7 -35.86 3.28 45.67
C THR A 7 -35.51 3.50 44.20
N CYS A 8 -34.23 3.73 43.89
CA CYS A 8 -33.75 3.66 42.51
C CYS A 8 -33.64 2.21 42.06
N VAL A 9 -34.53 1.82 41.14
CA VAL A 9 -34.47 0.56 40.40
C VAL A 9 -33.26 0.60 39.48
N ALA A 10 -32.28 -0.28 39.72
CA ALA A 10 -31.21 -0.54 38.77
C ALA A 10 -31.77 -1.36 37.60
N LEU A 11 -32.00 -0.69 36.47
CA LEU A 11 -32.19 -1.35 35.18
C LEU A 11 -30.85 -1.99 34.79
N VAL A 12 -30.74 -3.30 34.95
CA VAL A 12 -29.69 -4.12 34.33
C VAL A 12 -29.97 -4.16 32.84
N GLY A 13 -29.54 -3.10 32.14
CA GLY A 13 -29.41 -3.12 30.70
C GLY A 13 -28.26 -4.06 30.35
N GLY A 14 -28.59 -5.23 29.81
CA GLY A 14 -27.63 -6.16 29.24
C GLY A 14 -26.90 -5.51 28.08
N ALA A 15 -25.78 -4.86 28.38
CA ALA A 15 -24.73 -4.68 27.40
C ALA A 15 -24.14 -6.06 27.16
N CYS A 16 -24.54 -6.71 26.07
CA CYS A 16 -23.63 -7.62 25.39
C CYS A 16 -22.39 -6.77 25.07
N LEU A 17 -21.37 -6.87 25.92
CA LEU A 17 -20.01 -6.58 25.53
C LEU A 17 -19.73 -7.53 24.36
N ALA A 18 -19.92 -7.04 23.14
CA ALA A 18 -19.19 -7.56 22.01
C ALA A 18 -17.73 -7.42 22.42
N ALA A 19 -17.10 -8.52 22.83
CA ALA A 19 -15.67 -8.58 22.97
C ALA A 19 -15.14 -8.15 21.61
N ALA A 20 -14.58 -6.94 21.54
CA ALA A 20 -13.79 -6.56 20.38
C ALA A 20 -12.76 -7.66 20.21
N GLN A 21 -12.95 -8.52 19.20
CA GLN A 21 -12.00 -9.56 18.84
C GLN A 21 -10.72 -8.84 18.49
N GLN A 22 -9.80 -8.77 19.45
CA GLN A 22 -8.54 -8.05 19.30
C GLN A 22 -7.57 -8.95 18.53
N PHE A 23 -7.98 -9.40 17.34
CA PHE A 23 -7.10 -10.09 16.42
C PHE A 23 -6.16 -9.06 15.80
N GLN A 24 -4.87 -9.37 15.90
CA GLN A 24 -3.77 -8.68 15.26
C GLN A 24 -3.91 -7.14 15.23
N SER A 25 -3.45 -6.48 16.30
CA SER A 25 -3.42 -5.02 16.39
C SER A 25 -2.31 -4.34 15.58
N THR A 26 -1.44 -5.10 14.91
CA THR A 26 -0.27 -4.63 14.14
C THR A 26 -0.15 -5.40 12.81
N PRO A 27 0.64 -4.96 11.82
CA PRO A 27 0.73 -5.66 10.54
C PRO A 27 1.19 -7.12 10.67
N VAL A 28 0.68 -8.02 9.82
CA VAL A 28 1.09 -9.43 9.82
C VAL A 28 2.54 -9.57 9.36
N MET A 29 3.30 -10.43 10.03
CA MET A 29 4.65 -10.80 9.64
C MET A 29 4.71 -12.30 9.45
N GLY A 30 5.25 -12.76 8.33
CA GLY A 30 5.22 -14.17 8.00
C GLY A 30 5.89 -14.53 6.68
N TRP A 31 5.45 -15.64 6.12
CA TRP A 31 5.88 -16.15 4.83
C TRP A 31 4.68 -16.57 3.99
N ASN A 32 4.73 -16.31 2.70
CA ASN A 32 3.74 -16.73 1.69
C ASN A 32 4.47 -17.48 0.56
N SER A 33 3.81 -18.48 -0.03
CA SER A 33 4.41 -19.34 -1.04
C SER A 33 4.47 -18.78 -2.47
N TYR A 34 3.71 -17.74 -2.80
CA TYR A 34 3.37 -17.37 -4.17
C TYR A 34 4.59 -16.92 -5.00
N ASN A 35 5.34 -15.90 -4.61
CA ASN A 35 6.46 -15.41 -5.45
C ASN A 35 7.62 -16.43 -5.56
N GLN A 36 7.74 -17.37 -4.62
CA GLN A 36 8.76 -18.43 -4.71
C GLN A 36 8.32 -19.58 -5.62
N PHE A 37 7.06 -20.01 -5.54
CA PHE A 37 6.61 -21.28 -6.12
C PHE A 37 5.45 -21.17 -7.10
N GLY A 38 4.84 -20.00 -7.25
CA GLY A 38 3.52 -19.82 -7.84
C GLY A 38 2.53 -20.82 -7.24
N CYS A 39 1.64 -21.36 -8.08
CA CYS A 39 0.69 -22.39 -7.68
C CYS A 39 1.25 -23.83 -7.74
N SER A 40 2.57 -24.00 -7.71
CA SER A 40 3.27 -25.29 -7.84
C SER A 40 3.93 -25.73 -6.51
N ILE A 41 3.17 -25.70 -5.42
CA ILE A 41 3.60 -26.14 -4.09
C ILE A 41 3.34 -27.62 -3.85
N ASN A 42 4.11 -28.25 -2.95
CA ASN A 42 3.90 -29.63 -2.51
C ASN A 42 4.42 -29.85 -1.08
N GLU A 43 4.14 -31.02 -0.51
CA GLU A 43 4.47 -31.36 0.88
C GLU A 43 5.96 -31.15 1.21
N ALA A 44 6.86 -31.52 0.30
CA ALA A 44 8.31 -31.39 0.50
C ALA A 44 8.76 -29.92 0.52
N LYS A 45 8.31 -29.12 -0.45
CA LYS A 45 8.63 -27.68 -0.55
C LYS A 45 8.15 -26.93 0.71
N ILE A 46 6.91 -27.21 1.13
CA ILE A 46 6.32 -26.57 2.32
C ILE A 46 7.05 -26.99 3.59
N THR A 47 7.37 -28.28 3.74
CA THR A 47 8.18 -28.77 4.88
C THR A 47 9.54 -28.08 4.95
N GLN A 48 10.22 -27.93 3.81
CA GLN A 48 11.51 -27.24 3.74
C GLN A 48 11.39 -25.76 4.13
N ALA A 49 10.37 -25.04 3.64
CA ALA A 49 10.16 -23.64 3.97
C ALA A 49 9.88 -23.44 5.48
N ILE A 50 9.01 -24.26 6.07
CA ILE A 50 8.71 -24.25 7.52
C ILE A 50 9.99 -24.46 8.34
N ASN A 51 10.79 -25.47 7.98
CA ASN A 51 12.02 -25.77 8.70
C ASN A 51 13.06 -24.64 8.54
N SER A 52 13.16 -24.03 7.35
CA SER A 52 14.13 -22.97 7.05
C SER A 52 13.81 -21.66 7.77
N LEU A 53 12.53 -21.26 7.84
CA LEU A 53 12.11 -20.09 8.61
C LEU A 53 12.50 -20.20 10.08
N SER A 54 12.26 -21.38 10.67
CA SER A 54 12.59 -21.63 12.06
C SER A 54 14.11 -21.70 12.28
N SER A 55 14.85 -22.46 11.48
CA SER A 55 16.29 -22.66 11.68
C SER A 55 17.11 -21.39 11.40
N ARG A 56 16.60 -20.49 10.56
CA ARG A 56 17.25 -19.20 10.26
C ARG A 56 16.79 -18.05 11.14
N GLY A 57 16.01 -18.31 12.20
CA GLY A 57 15.66 -17.30 13.21
C GLY A 57 14.53 -16.33 12.83
N PHE A 58 13.84 -16.54 11.71
CA PHE A 58 12.73 -15.66 11.29
C PHE A 58 11.55 -15.72 12.26
N VAL A 59 11.27 -16.91 12.79
CA VAL A 59 10.24 -17.06 13.81
C VAL A 59 10.55 -16.20 15.04
N ASP A 60 11.80 -16.15 15.48
CA ASP A 60 12.22 -15.35 16.65
C ASP A 60 12.23 -13.85 16.35
N ALA A 61 12.49 -13.48 15.09
CA ALA A 61 12.36 -12.10 14.60
C ALA A 61 10.89 -11.63 14.48
N GLY A 62 9.91 -12.50 14.69
CA GLY A 62 8.48 -12.15 14.69
C GLY A 62 7.71 -12.59 13.46
N TYR A 63 8.33 -13.25 12.49
CA TYR A 63 7.65 -13.84 11.33
C TYR A 63 6.87 -15.08 11.75
N LYS A 64 5.62 -14.88 12.16
CA LYS A 64 4.79 -15.94 12.75
C LYS A 64 3.79 -16.52 11.77
N PHE A 65 3.31 -15.80 10.76
CA PHE A 65 2.32 -16.36 9.84
C PHE A 65 2.98 -17.23 8.77
N PHE A 66 2.41 -18.41 8.51
CA PHE A 66 2.81 -19.28 7.41
C PHE A 66 1.60 -19.49 6.50
N GLN A 67 1.60 -18.80 5.36
CA GLN A 67 0.47 -18.77 4.43
C GLN A 67 0.74 -19.65 3.21
N LEU A 68 -0.13 -20.65 3.00
CA LEU A 68 -0.20 -21.36 1.73
C LEU A 68 -1.07 -20.56 0.78
N ASP A 69 -0.46 -20.09 -0.31
CA ASP A 69 -1.16 -19.46 -1.42
C ASP A 69 -1.72 -20.52 -2.38
N CYS A 70 -2.04 -20.15 -3.63
CA CYS A 70 -2.60 -21.07 -4.62
C CYS A 70 -1.79 -22.37 -4.81
N GLY A 71 -2.45 -23.42 -5.32
CA GLY A 71 -1.84 -24.72 -5.61
C GLY A 71 -2.04 -25.80 -4.55
N TRP A 72 -2.63 -25.48 -3.39
CA TRP A 72 -2.98 -26.47 -2.36
C TRP A 72 -4.25 -27.27 -2.66
N ALA A 73 -5.19 -26.66 -3.37
CA ALA A 73 -6.51 -27.21 -3.64
C ALA A 73 -6.53 -28.13 -4.87
N SER A 74 -7.42 -29.11 -4.84
CA SER A 74 -7.56 -30.10 -5.91
C SER A 74 -8.01 -29.47 -7.22
N ARG A 75 -7.41 -29.94 -8.32
CA ARG A 75 -7.72 -29.54 -9.70
C ARG A 75 -8.76 -30.44 -10.37
N ASP A 76 -9.46 -31.30 -9.62
CA ASP A 76 -10.49 -32.18 -10.19
C ASP A 76 -11.85 -31.48 -10.42
N GLY A 77 -11.96 -30.21 -10.02
CA GLY A 77 -13.17 -29.40 -10.17
C GLY A 77 -14.34 -29.89 -9.31
N GLN A 78 -14.09 -30.70 -8.27
CA GLN A 78 -15.11 -31.25 -7.39
C GLN A 78 -14.96 -30.75 -5.96
N ARG A 79 -16.09 -30.66 -5.26
CA ARG A 79 -16.14 -30.46 -3.81
C ARG A 79 -16.10 -31.81 -3.10
N ASN A 80 -15.76 -31.79 -1.82
CA ASN A 80 -15.98 -32.95 -0.97
C ASN A 80 -17.48 -33.27 -0.93
N ALA A 81 -17.87 -34.48 -1.34
CA ALA A 81 -19.27 -34.87 -1.47
C ALA A 81 -20.04 -34.90 -0.15
N THR A 82 -19.34 -35.01 0.99
CA THR A 82 -19.95 -35.07 2.32
C THR A 82 -20.02 -33.69 2.97
N SER A 83 -18.91 -32.94 2.98
CA SER A 83 -18.86 -31.63 3.65
C SER A 83 -19.27 -30.46 2.76
N GLY A 84 -19.23 -30.61 1.44
CA GLY A 84 -19.41 -29.50 0.49
C GLY A 84 -18.22 -28.54 0.45
N ALA A 85 -17.13 -28.82 1.17
CA ALA A 85 -15.93 -27.97 1.18
C ALA A 85 -15.02 -28.22 -0.02
N LEU A 86 -14.07 -27.32 -0.26
CA LEU A 86 -12.93 -27.52 -1.15
C LEU A 86 -12.16 -28.81 -0.81
N LYS A 87 -11.53 -29.40 -1.82
CA LYS A 87 -10.68 -30.58 -1.66
C LYS A 87 -9.20 -30.19 -1.67
N ILE A 88 -8.41 -30.87 -0.86
CA ILE A 88 -6.94 -30.78 -0.90
C ILE A 88 -6.42 -31.61 -2.09
N ASP A 89 -5.41 -31.11 -2.80
CA ASP A 89 -4.72 -31.89 -3.82
C ASP A 89 -3.83 -32.98 -3.18
N LEU A 90 -4.34 -34.20 -3.09
CA LEU A 90 -3.61 -35.33 -2.50
C LEU A 90 -2.46 -35.85 -3.38
N GLN A 91 -2.31 -35.40 -4.63
CA GLN A 91 -1.11 -35.71 -5.42
C GLN A 91 0.08 -34.87 -4.92
N SER A 92 -0.16 -33.59 -4.66
CA SER A 92 0.85 -32.65 -4.13
C SER A 92 1.03 -32.78 -2.61
N PHE A 93 -0.02 -33.21 -1.90
CA PHE A 93 -0.06 -33.38 -0.44
C PHE A 93 -0.66 -34.75 -0.05
N PRO A 94 0.08 -35.86 -0.24
CA PRO A 94 -0.41 -37.21 0.03
C PRO A 94 -0.96 -37.43 1.44
N ASN A 95 -0.44 -36.69 2.42
CA ASN A 95 -0.87 -36.78 3.83
C ASN A 95 -1.86 -35.67 4.22
N GLY A 96 -2.37 -34.91 3.26
CA GLY A 96 -3.16 -33.70 3.51
C GLY A 96 -2.34 -32.55 4.11
N LEU A 97 -3.01 -31.48 4.53
CA LEU A 97 -2.35 -30.26 5.04
C LEU A 97 -2.25 -30.19 6.57
N LEU A 98 -3.04 -30.98 7.31
CA LEU A 98 -3.05 -30.92 8.77
C LEU A 98 -1.67 -31.26 9.39
N PRO A 99 -0.91 -32.28 8.91
CA PRO A 99 0.44 -32.53 9.41
C PRO A 99 1.40 -31.36 9.22
N LEU A 100 1.33 -30.66 8.08
CA LEU A 100 2.15 -29.47 7.81
C LEU A 100 1.77 -28.29 8.70
N SER A 101 0.46 -28.08 8.90
CA SER A 101 -0.04 -27.08 9.84
C SER A 101 0.42 -27.37 11.27
N ASN A 102 0.36 -28.63 11.71
CA ASN A 102 0.89 -29.05 13.01
C ASN A 102 2.41 -28.84 13.11
N LEU A 103 3.16 -29.12 12.04
CA LEU A 103 4.59 -28.87 11.99
C LEU A 103 4.89 -27.36 12.13
N ALA A 104 4.23 -26.49 11.37
CA ALA A 104 4.40 -25.05 11.47
C ALA A 104 4.10 -24.54 12.90
N ARG A 105 2.97 -24.99 13.47
CA ARG A 105 2.58 -24.66 14.85
C ARG A 105 3.55 -25.16 15.89
N SER A 106 4.12 -26.35 15.72
CA SER A 106 5.15 -26.89 16.62
C SER A 106 6.42 -26.02 16.66
N LYS A 107 6.64 -25.21 15.61
CA LYS A 107 7.73 -24.24 15.52
C LYS A 107 7.29 -22.82 15.87
N GLY A 108 6.12 -22.63 16.48
CA GLY A 108 5.62 -21.34 16.92
C GLY A 108 5.05 -20.45 15.81
N MET A 109 4.76 -21.00 14.63
CA MET A 109 4.05 -20.29 13.55
C MET A 109 2.53 -20.45 13.66
N LYS A 110 1.82 -19.54 13.02
CA LYS A 110 0.37 -19.49 12.84
C LYS A 110 0.05 -19.88 11.41
N TRP A 111 -0.80 -20.88 11.23
CA TRP A 111 -1.16 -21.36 9.90
C TRP A 111 -2.17 -20.43 9.22
N SER A 112 -2.00 -20.22 7.92
CA SER A 112 -2.89 -19.41 7.10
C SER A 112 -3.17 -20.05 5.75
N MET A 113 -4.42 -19.91 5.30
CA MET A 113 -4.91 -20.47 4.05
C MET A 113 -5.27 -19.39 3.03
N TYR A 114 -5.47 -19.81 1.79
CA TYR A 114 -5.87 -18.99 0.66
C TYR A 114 -7.15 -19.54 0.03
N SER A 115 -8.06 -18.64 -0.35
CA SER A 115 -9.23 -18.94 -1.19
C SER A 115 -9.64 -17.72 -2.02
N ASP A 116 -10.71 -17.86 -2.80
CA ASP A 116 -11.26 -16.86 -3.71
C ASP A 116 -12.76 -16.62 -3.42
N ALA A 117 -13.20 -15.37 -3.50
CA ALA A 117 -14.59 -14.95 -3.35
C ALA A 117 -15.40 -15.12 -4.66
N GLY A 118 -14.77 -15.64 -5.71
CA GLY A 118 -15.32 -16.03 -6.99
C GLY A 118 -15.62 -17.52 -7.11
N PHE A 119 -16.07 -17.92 -8.30
CA PHE A 119 -16.45 -19.31 -8.61
C PHE A 119 -15.23 -20.23 -8.73
N ARG A 120 -14.10 -19.73 -9.26
CA ARG A 120 -12.80 -20.42 -9.37
C ARG A 120 -11.71 -19.60 -8.72
N MET A 121 -10.77 -20.26 -8.04
CA MET A 121 -9.59 -19.61 -7.49
C MET A 121 -8.48 -19.47 -8.54
N CYS A 122 -7.52 -18.58 -8.29
CA CYS A 122 -6.38 -18.41 -9.20
C CYS A 122 -5.53 -19.66 -9.33
N ASP A 123 -5.25 -19.99 -10.58
CA ASP A 123 -4.39 -21.08 -11.02
C ASP A 123 -3.83 -20.70 -12.40
N PRO A 124 -2.57 -21.06 -12.71
CA PRO A 124 -1.96 -20.76 -14.01
C PRO A 124 -2.66 -21.44 -15.21
N GLN A 125 -3.57 -22.40 -14.97
CA GLN A 125 -4.35 -23.02 -16.03
C GLN A 125 -5.57 -22.18 -16.40
N ALA A 126 -5.87 -22.09 -17.70
CA ALA A 126 -7.03 -21.38 -18.23
C ALA A 126 -7.93 -22.33 -19.04
N PRO A 127 -9.19 -22.58 -18.64
CA PRO A 127 -9.83 -22.13 -17.40
C PRO A 127 -9.24 -22.75 -16.13
N SER A 128 -9.22 -21.99 -15.03
CA SER A 128 -8.74 -22.51 -13.75
C SER A 128 -9.59 -23.72 -13.36
N PRO A 129 -9.01 -24.91 -13.16
CA PRO A 129 -9.77 -26.08 -12.77
C PRO A 129 -10.17 -26.04 -11.28
N VAL A 130 -9.61 -25.11 -10.52
CA VAL A 130 -9.71 -25.07 -9.07
C VAL A 130 -10.90 -24.22 -8.62
N LEU A 131 -11.76 -24.78 -7.78
CA LEU A 131 -12.96 -24.10 -7.29
C LEU A 131 -12.60 -22.99 -6.28
N GLY A 132 -13.35 -21.88 -6.31
CA GLY A 132 -13.34 -20.85 -5.28
C GLY A 132 -14.40 -21.10 -4.22
N SER A 133 -14.62 -20.15 -3.31
CA SER A 133 -15.53 -20.31 -2.17
C SER A 133 -16.94 -19.75 -2.37
N LEU A 134 -17.23 -19.11 -3.51
CA LEU A 134 -18.54 -18.49 -3.75
C LEU A 134 -19.69 -19.48 -3.56
N GLY A 135 -20.60 -19.20 -2.63
CA GLY A 135 -21.76 -20.02 -2.29
C GLY A 135 -21.48 -21.22 -1.39
N HIS A 136 -20.23 -21.41 -0.96
CA HIS A 136 -19.77 -22.51 -0.12
C HIS A 136 -18.88 -22.03 1.05
N GLU A 137 -18.96 -20.75 1.37
CA GLU A 137 -18.10 -20.06 2.34
C GLU A 137 -18.16 -20.74 3.73
N ALA A 138 -19.34 -21.20 4.15
CA ALA A 138 -19.52 -21.87 5.44
C ALA A 138 -18.74 -23.19 5.54
N ALA A 139 -18.84 -24.04 4.50
CA ALA A 139 -18.15 -25.33 4.45
C ALA A 139 -16.63 -25.15 4.31
N ASP A 140 -16.20 -24.16 3.54
CA ASP A 140 -14.79 -23.85 3.36
C ASP A 140 -14.18 -23.25 4.64
N ALA A 141 -14.93 -22.43 5.40
CA ALA A 141 -14.51 -21.96 6.71
C ALA A 141 -14.32 -23.11 7.72
N ASP A 142 -15.25 -24.09 7.75
CA ASP A 142 -15.09 -25.29 8.59
C ASP A 142 -13.83 -26.08 8.21
N LEU A 143 -13.53 -26.22 6.91
CA LEU A 143 -12.29 -26.82 6.43
C LEU A 143 -11.07 -26.05 6.93
N PHE A 144 -11.01 -24.73 6.72
CA PHE A 144 -9.87 -23.91 7.17
C PHE A 144 -9.67 -24.01 8.67
N LYS A 145 -10.76 -24.06 9.45
CA LYS A 145 -10.68 -24.26 10.89
C LYS A 145 -10.11 -25.62 11.26
N SER A 146 -10.54 -26.68 10.56
CA SER A 146 -10.00 -28.04 10.75
C SER A 146 -8.50 -28.13 10.45
N LEU A 147 -7.98 -27.24 9.59
CA LEU A 147 -6.56 -27.10 9.27
C LEU A 147 -5.81 -26.15 10.21
N ASN A 148 -6.42 -25.77 11.34
CA ASN A 148 -5.83 -24.88 12.35
C ASN A 148 -5.55 -23.44 11.87
N SER A 149 -6.25 -22.97 10.85
CA SER A 149 -6.02 -21.62 10.30
C SER A 149 -6.38 -20.52 11.30
N GLU A 150 -5.58 -19.46 11.34
CA GLU A 150 -5.85 -18.24 12.11
C GLU A 150 -6.11 -17.01 11.21
N TYR A 151 -5.70 -17.10 9.94
CA TYR A 151 -5.79 -16.03 8.95
C TYR A 151 -6.08 -16.60 7.57
N VAL A 152 -6.89 -15.92 6.77
CA VAL A 152 -7.18 -16.33 5.38
C VAL A 152 -6.93 -15.18 4.40
N LYS A 153 -6.17 -15.43 3.34
CA LYS A 153 -6.15 -14.56 2.15
C LYS A 153 -7.34 -14.93 1.29
N CYS A 154 -8.30 -14.00 1.17
CA CYS A 154 -9.46 -14.15 0.31
C CYS A 154 -9.27 -13.21 -0.88
N THR A 155 -9.10 -13.77 -2.07
CA THR A 155 -8.93 -13.00 -3.30
C THR A 155 -10.25 -12.83 -4.04
N ILE A 156 -10.31 -11.96 -5.04
CA ILE A 156 -11.36 -11.98 -6.06
C ILE A 156 -10.76 -11.53 -7.38
N SER A 157 -11.11 -12.26 -8.43
CA SER A 157 -10.15 -12.37 -9.52
C SER A 157 -10.69 -12.00 -10.90
N TYR A 158 -9.77 -11.75 -11.84
CA TYR A 158 -10.03 -11.14 -13.14
C TYR A 158 -9.10 -11.77 -14.21
N PRO A 159 -9.47 -11.83 -15.51
CA PRO A 159 -8.58 -12.33 -16.56
C PRO A 159 -7.37 -11.39 -16.71
N ALA A 160 -6.21 -11.98 -16.99
CA ALA A 160 -5.10 -11.25 -17.54
C ALA A 160 -5.47 -10.77 -18.97
N LEU A 161 -5.15 -9.51 -19.29
CA LEU A 161 -5.04 -9.10 -20.69
C LEU A 161 -3.61 -9.41 -21.15
N VAL A 162 -3.51 -9.98 -22.35
CA VAL A 162 -2.23 -10.18 -23.05
C VAL A 162 -1.63 -8.80 -23.34
N GLU A 163 -0.60 -8.41 -22.59
CA GLU A 163 0.28 -7.30 -22.99
C GLU A 163 1.06 -7.71 -24.25
N PRO A 164 1.22 -6.84 -25.26
CA PRO A 164 1.91 -7.18 -26.51
C PRO A 164 3.45 -7.27 -26.39
N ASN A 165 4.02 -7.32 -25.18
CA ASN A 165 5.47 -7.29 -24.96
C ASN A 165 6.04 -8.67 -24.56
N PRO A 166 6.91 -9.30 -25.37
CA PRO A 166 7.31 -10.71 -25.22
C PRO A 166 8.34 -10.99 -24.10
N LEU A 167 8.62 -10.04 -23.20
CA LEU A 167 9.69 -10.19 -22.19
C LEU A 167 9.20 -10.28 -20.73
N THR A 168 7.89 -10.30 -20.50
CA THR A 168 7.33 -10.54 -19.16
C THR A 168 6.42 -11.76 -19.23
N VAL A 169 6.82 -12.84 -18.56
CA VAL A 169 5.89 -13.92 -18.23
C VAL A 169 4.99 -13.36 -17.12
N VAL A 170 3.86 -12.75 -17.50
CA VAL A 170 2.76 -12.59 -16.56
C VAL A 170 2.17 -13.98 -16.41
N VAL A 171 2.27 -14.56 -15.21
CA VAL A 171 1.52 -15.77 -14.90
C VAL A 171 0.05 -15.37 -14.96
N ASP A 172 -0.69 -15.98 -15.89
CA ASP A 172 -2.11 -15.76 -16.08
C ASP A 172 -2.87 -16.11 -14.80
N ASP A 173 -3.20 -15.12 -13.97
CA ASP A 173 -4.16 -15.30 -12.88
C ASP A 173 -5.58 -15.33 -13.48
N ASN A 174 -5.91 -16.40 -14.21
CA ASN A 174 -7.20 -16.59 -14.86
C ASN A 174 -8.21 -17.19 -13.88
N CYS A 175 -8.83 -16.34 -13.05
CA CYS A 175 -9.67 -16.78 -11.95
C CYS A 175 -11.08 -16.19 -12.04
N TYR A 176 -12.03 -17.10 -12.22
CA TYR A 176 -13.31 -16.83 -12.85
C TYR A 176 -14.31 -16.35 -11.81
N ALA A 177 -14.40 -15.03 -11.62
CA ALA A 177 -15.23 -14.47 -10.56
C ALA A 177 -16.72 -14.83 -10.69
N ASP A 178 -17.26 -14.93 -11.91
CA ASP A 178 -18.71 -14.98 -12.15
C ASP A 178 -19.23 -16.31 -12.71
N GLY A 179 -18.36 -17.26 -13.04
CA GLY A 179 -18.81 -18.58 -13.51
C GLY A 179 -17.69 -19.53 -13.90
N SER A 180 -18.05 -20.68 -14.46
CA SER A 180 -17.09 -21.74 -14.75
C SER A 180 -16.40 -21.61 -16.11
N GLN A 181 -16.92 -20.76 -17.01
CA GLN A 181 -16.54 -20.62 -18.42
C GLN A 181 -15.73 -19.35 -18.71
N ALA A 182 -14.88 -19.37 -19.75
CA ALA A 182 -13.94 -18.27 -20.01
C ALA A 182 -14.65 -16.94 -20.31
N SER A 183 -15.83 -17.03 -20.93
CA SER A 183 -16.72 -15.89 -21.16
C SER A 183 -17.32 -15.28 -19.89
N GLN A 184 -17.18 -15.94 -18.74
CA GLN A 184 -17.64 -15.52 -17.42
C GLN A 184 -16.48 -15.04 -16.54
N ASN A 185 -15.29 -14.86 -17.12
CA ASN A 185 -14.16 -14.26 -16.43
C ASN A 185 -14.28 -12.73 -16.51
N ALA A 186 -14.70 -12.11 -15.41
CA ALA A 186 -14.99 -10.68 -15.35
C ALA A 186 -13.71 -9.86 -15.48
N PRO A 187 -13.65 -8.75 -16.26
CA PRO A 187 -12.43 -7.95 -16.43
C PRO A 187 -11.98 -7.27 -15.12
N LYS A 188 -10.67 -6.98 -15.00
CA LYS A 188 -10.10 -6.23 -13.87
C LYS A 188 -10.61 -4.81 -13.83
N GLY A 189 -11.65 -4.60 -13.04
CA GLY A 189 -12.33 -3.33 -12.93
C GLY A 189 -13.31 -3.30 -11.75
N SER A 190 -13.82 -2.10 -11.48
CA SER A 190 -14.68 -1.85 -10.32
C SER A 190 -15.91 -2.76 -10.29
N ARG A 191 -16.30 -3.24 -9.11
CA ARG A 191 -17.42 -4.17 -8.94
C ARG A 191 -18.44 -3.69 -7.92
N THR A 192 -19.69 -4.09 -8.08
CA THR A 192 -20.82 -3.73 -7.19
C THR A 192 -21.11 -4.79 -6.12
N ASP A 193 -20.42 -5.94 -6.17
CA ASP A 193 -20.68 -7.10 -5.32
C ASP A 193 -19.55 -7.46 -4.33
N PHE A 194 -18.45 -6.69 -4.32
CA PHE A 194 -17.33 -6.91 -3.39
C PHE A 194 -17.76 -6.97 -1.93
N VAL A 195 -18.47 -5.94 -1.46
CA VAL A 195 -18.90 -5.84 -0.06
C VAL A 195 -19.68 -7.08 0.35
N THR A 196 -20.64 -7.51 -0.48
CA THR A 196 -21.45 -8.72 -0.20
C THR A 196 -20.58 -9.97 -0.12
N ARG A 197 -19.76 -10.26 -1.14
CA ARG A 197 -18.98 -11.49 -1.22
C ARG A 197 -17.96 -11.61 -0.08
N TYR A 198 -17.20 -10.56 0.16
CA TYR A 198 -16.20 -10.55 1.24
C TYR A 198 -16.85 -10.57 2.62
N THR A 199 -17.98 -9.90 2.81
CA THR A 199 -18.72 -9.96 4.09
C THR A 199 -19.22 -11.37 4.38
N THR A 200 -19.69 -12.11 3.38
CA THR A 200 -20.13 -13.50 3.55
C THR A 200 -18.97 -14.37 4.03
N MET A 201 -17.84 -14.35 3.34
CA MET A 201 -16.65 -15.10 3.78
C MET A 201 -16.19 -14.66 5.18
N TRP A 202 -16.10 -13.36 5.44
CA TRP A 202 -15.71 -12.81 6.74
C TRP A 202 -16.57 -13.35 7.88
N LYS A 203 -17.90 -13.35 7.72
CA LYS A 203 -18.85 -13.86 8.72
C LYS A 203 -18.64 -15.34 8.99
N GLU A 204 -18.42 -16.15 7.96
CA GLU A 204 -18.21 -17.58 8.10
C GLU A 204 -16.87 -17.90 8.76
N LEU A 205 -15.80 -17.14 8.46
CA LEU A 205 -14.53 -17.22 9.18
C LEU A 205 -14.71 -16.86 10.66
N GLN A 206 -15.44 -15.79 10.97
CA GLN A 206 -15.74 -15.43 12.36
C GLN A 206 -16.56 -16.51 13.09
N ARG A 207 -17.55 -17.12 12.42
CA ARG A 207 -18.39 -18.21 12.96
C ARG A 207 -17.54 -19.37 13.48
N VAL A 208 -16.48 -19.74 12.77
CA VAL A 208 -15.57 -20.83 13.15
C VAL A 208 -14.40 -20.37 14.02
N GLY A 209 -14.34 -19.09 14.37
CA GLY A 209 -13.30 -18.49 15.20
C GLY A 209 -11.95 -18.31 14.48
N ILE A 210 -11.95 -18.10 13.17
CA ILE A 210 -10.80 -17.59 12.41
C ILE A 210 -10.92 -16.08 12.41
N GLN A 211 -10.02 -15.40 13.11
CA GLN A 211 -10.23 -14.00 13.46
C GLN A 211 -9.64 -13.00 12.47
N GLY A 212 -8.96 -13.47 11.42
CA GLY A 212 -8.28 -12.60 10.47
C GLY A 212 -8.50 -12.96 9.00
N MET A 213 -8.61 -11.92 8.19
CA MET A 213 -8.75 -12.04 6.75
C MET A 213 -8.04 -10.89 6.04
N LEU A 214 -7.31 -11.22 4.97
CA LEU A 214 -6.85 -10.28 3.95
C LEU A 214 -7.85 -10.27 2.81
N ILE A 215 -8.38 -9.10 2.47
CA ILE A 215 -9.07 -8.88 1.20
C ILE A 215 -8.01 -8.62 0.11
N CYS A 216 -7.90 -9.53 -0.85
CA CYS A 216 -6.94 -9.47 -1.94
C CYS A 216 -7.65 -9.20 -3.27
N GLN A 217 -7.85 -7.93 -3.57
CA GLN A 217 -8.62 -7.48 -4.73
C GLN A 217 -7.82 -6.54 -5.65
N TRP A 218 -6.50 -6.45 -5.38
CA TRP A 218 -5.54 -5.76 -6.24
C TRP A 218 -5.70 -4.25 -6.38
N GLY A 219 -6.18 -3.57 -5.34
CA GLY A 219 -6.36 -2.12 -5.36
C GLY A 219 -7.57 -1.62 -6.16
N VAL A 220 -8.42 -2.52 -6.66
CA VAL A 220 -9.62 -2.19 -7.43
C VAL A 220 -10.68 -1.52 -6.53
N PRO A 221 -11.39 -0.50 -7.02
CA PRO A 221 -12.42 0.15 -6.21
C PRO A 221 -13.76 -0.60 -6.22
N TYR A 222 -14.54 -0.42 -5.16
CA TYR A 222 -15.94 -0.78 -5.11
C TYR A 222 -16.78 0.24 -5.86
N SER A 223 -17.75 -0.21 -6.66
CA SER A 223 -18.63 0.66 -7.44
C SER A 223 -19.98 0.83 -6.75
N THR A 224 -20.38 2.08 -6.53
CA THR A 224 -21.67 2.45 -5.92
C THR A 224 -22.46 3.38 -6.85
N SER A 225 -23.71 3.66 -6.50
CA SER A 225 -24.50 4.69 -7.19
C SER A 225 -23.91 6.10 -7.06
N ASN A 226 -23.03 6.32 -6.09
CA ASN A 226 -22.42 7.63 -5.79
C ASN A 226 -20.98 7.76 -6.34
N GLY A 227 -20.47 6.72 -7.00
CA GLY A 227 -19.11 6.67 -7.53
C GLY A 227 -18.27 5.52 -6.99
N LEU A 228 -16.97 5.62 -7.21
CA LEU A 228 -15.99 4.62 -6.80
C LEU A 228 -15.54 4.87 -5.36
N GLU A 229 -15.50 3.80 -4.57
CA GLU A 229 -14.92 3.78 -3.23
C GLU A 229 -13.63 2.98 -3.27
N GLY A 230 -12.54 3.55 -2.74
CA GLY A 230 -11.26 2.88 -2.68
C GLY A 230 -11.24 1.75 -1.64
N PRO A 231 -10.22 0.87 -1.70
CA PRO A 231 -10.11 -0.28 -0.79
C PRO A 231 -10.07 0.12 0.67
N VAL A 232 -9.46 1.27 0.97
CA VAL A 232 -9.35 1.75 2.35
C VAL A 232 -10.72 2.13 2.94
N GLU A 233 -11.64 2.61 2.11
CA GLU A 233 -12.99 2.99 2.50
C GLU A 233 -13.92 1.77 2.66
N TRP A 234 -14.06 0.94 1.62
CA TRP A 234 -15.12 -0.08 1.59
C TRP A 234 -14.79 -1.37 2.37
N THR A 235 -13.51 -1.65 2.65
CA THR A 235 -13.11 -2.89 3.36
C THR A 235 -13.27 -2.80 4.87
N LYS A 236 -13.59 -1.62 5.41
CA LYS A 236 -13.61 -1.38 6.84
C LYS A 236 -14.68 -2.20 7.55
N GLY A 237 -14.25 -3.00 8.53
CA GLY A 237 -15.13 -3.84 9.34
C GLY A 237 -15.52 -5.18 8.69
N ILE A 238 -15.03 -5.47 7.48
CA ILE A 238 -15.28 -6.74 6.77
C ILE A 238 -14.00 -7.52 6.50
N SER A 239 -12.87 -7.08 7.05
CA SER A 239 -11.58 -7.78 7.10
C SER A 239 -10.68 -7.14 8.16
N THR A 240 -9.49 -7.70 8.35
CA THR A 240 -8.45 -7.14 9.22
C THR A 240 -7.39 -6.37 8.44
N SER A 241 -7.31 -6.64 7.13
CA SER A 241 -6.37 -6.03 6.20
C SER A 241 -6.92 -6.10 4.77
N PHE A 242 -6.36 -5.26 3.91
CA PHE A 242 -6.75 -5.18 2.50
C PHE A 242 -5.55 -4.88 1.60
N ARG A 243 -5.50 -5.50 0.43
CA ARG A 243 -4.52 -5.21 -0.62
C ARG A 243 -4.76 -3.82 -1.19
N LEU A 244 -3.72 -3.00 -1.15
CA LEU A 244 -3.79 -1.60 -1.56
C LEU A 244 -3.51 -1.38 -3.05
N SER A 245 -2.78 -2.30 -3.68
CA SER A 245 -2.34 -2.24 -5.08
C SER A 245 -2.48 -3.58 -5.78
N ASP A 246 -2.29 -3.53 -7.10
CA ASP A 246 -1.98 -4.71 -7.91
C ASP A 246 -0.72 -5.42 -7.42
N ASP A 247 -0.56 -6.67 -7.83
CA ASP A 247 0.51 -7.56 -7.41
C ASP A 247 1.88 -6.92 -7.63
N ILE A 248 2.76 -7.11 -6.65
CA ILE A 248 4.16 -6.79 -6.80
C ILE A 248 4.78 -7.79 -7.77
N THR A 249 5.59 -7.26 -8.66
CA THR A 249 6.39 -8.01 -9.62
C THR A 249 7.85 -7.66 -9.41
N THR A 250 8.76 -8.45 -9.96
CA THR A 250 10.19 -8.23 -9.81
C THR A 250 10.61 -6.86 -10.36
N GLY A 251 11.42 -6.13 -9.59
CA GLY A 251 12.07 -4.89 -10.01
C GLY A 251 11.55 -3.61 -9.35
N TRP A 252 12.41 -2.59 -9.35
CA TRP A 252 12.18 -1.30 -8.69
C TRP A 252 10.92 -0.56 -9.19
N GLY A 253 10.58 -0.69 -10.47
CA GLY A 253 9.39 -0.07 -11.04
C GLY A 253 8.09 -0.49 -10.32
N SER A 254 8.00 -1.76 -9.90
CA SER A 254 6.85 -2.26 -9.14
C SER A 254 6.80 -1.66 -7.73
N VAL A 255 7.95 -1.57 -7.07
CA VAL A 255 8.10 -0.89 -5.77
C VAL A 255 7.63 0.56 -5.86
N TYR A 256 8.09 1.30 -6.88
CA TYR A 256 7.73 2.70 -7.11
C TYR A 256 6.23 2.90 -7.41
N ARG A 257 5.63 2.01 -8.21
CA ARG A 257 4.17 2.02 -8.49
C ARG A 257 3.35 1.83 -7.21
N ILE A 258 3.71 0.86 -6.37
CA ILE A 258 3.03 0.60 -5.09
C ILE A 258 3.22 1.77 -4.12
N TYR A 259 4.41 2.37 -4.11
CA TYR A 259 4.70 3.62 -3.39
C TYR A 259 3.69 4.72 -3.73
N ASN A 260 3.47 4.96 -5.03
CA ASN A 260 2.53 5.98 -5.49
C ASN A 260 1.08 5.64 -5.15
N GLN A 261 0.70 4.36 -5.17
CA GLN A 261 -0.61 3.91 -4.69
C GLN A 261 -0.78 4.16 -3.19
N ALA A 262 0.25 3.95 -2.38
CA ALA A 262 0.17 4.10 -0.93
C ALA A 262 -0.03 5.56 -0.47
N VAL A 263 0.30 6.57 -1.29
CA VAL A 263 0.25 7.98 -0.90
C VAL A 263 -1.11 8.44 -0.41
N HIS A 264 -2.19 8.20 -1.17
CA HIS A 264 -3.53 8.62 -0.76
C HIS A 264 -4.06 7.77 0.40
N ILE A 265 -3.73 6.48 0.44
CA ILE A 265 -4.15 5.55 1.49
C ILE A 265 -3.52 5.92 2.83
N ALA A 266 -2.23 6.25 2.85
CA ALA A 266 -1.54 6.71 4.06
C ALA A 266 -2.12 8.04 4.59
N ARG A 267 -2.71 8.87 3.72
CA ARG A 267 -3.31 10.16 4.07
C ARG A 267 -4.79 10.05 4.48
N SER A 268 -5.46 8.93 4.21
CA SER A 268 -6.88 8.72 4.51
C SER A 268 -7.26 8.90 6.00
N GLY A 269 -6.32 8.66 6.91
CA GLY A 269 -6.59 8.59 8.35
C GLY A 269 -7.42 7.37 8.77
N GLN A 270 -7.61 6.40 7.87
CA GLN A 270 -8.41 5.21 8.09
C GLN A 270 -7.58 3.96 8.42
N ILE A 271 -6.27 4.00 8.20
CA ILE A 271 -5.36 2.92 8.60
C ILE A 271 -5.17 2.93 10.12
N GLY A 272 -5.25 1.74 10.72
CA GLY A 272 -5.08 1.57 12.16
C GLY A 272 -5.13 0.09 12.58
N PRO A 273 -5.04 -0.20 13.90
CA PRO A 273 -5.19 -1.56 14.42
C PRO A 273 -6.49 -2.22 13.91
N GLY A 274 -6.35 -3.40 13.29
CA GLY A 274 -7.48 -4.13 12.71
C GLY A 274 -8.00 -3.61 11.35
N HIS A 275 -7.34 -2.61 10.75
CA HIS A 275 -7.62 -2.14 9.39
C HIS A 275 -6.33 -1.72 8.69
N ILE A 276 -5.58 -2.72 8.22
CA ILE A 276 -4.19 -2.56 7.79
C ILE A 276 -4.07 -2.65 6.26
N ALA A 277 -3.43 -1.65 5.65
CA ALA A 277 -3.13 -1.70 4.23
C ALA A 277 -1.99 -2.67 3.95
N ASP A 278 -2.17 -3.53 2.96
CA ASP A 278 -1.18 -4.51 2.51
C ASP A 278 -0.62 -4.09 1.15
N ALA A 279 0.66 -3.73 1.15
CA ALA A 279 1.46 -3.35 -0.02
C ALA A 279 1.98 -4.58 -0.80
N ASP A 280 1.45 -5.76 -0.51
CA ASP A 280 1.80 -7.06 -1.10
C ASP A 280 3.13 -7.63 -0.57
N LEU A 281 3.48 -8.82 -1.07
CA LEU A 281 4.60 -9.65 -0.63
C LEU A 281 5.98 -8.96 -0.73
N LEU A 282 6.93 -9.42 0.08
CA LEU A 282 8.31 -8.94 0.03
C LEU A 282 9.10 -9.62 -1.10
N GLU A 283 9.77 -8.80 -1.91
CA GLU A 283 10.66 -9.23 -3.00
C GLU A 283 12.15 -9.32 -2.57
N VAL A 284 12.45 -9.10 -1.29
CA VAL A 284 13.80 -9.27 -0.75
C VAL A 284 14.24 -10.73 -0.93
N GLY A 285 15.38 -10.95 -1.60
CA GLY A 285 15.88 -12.27 -1.96
C GLY A 285 15.55 -12.72 -3.39
N ASN A 286 14.58 -12.09 -4.04
CA ASN A 286 14.25 -12.38 -5.43
C ASN A 286 15.14 -11.56 -6.38
N SER A 287 15.24 -11.99 -7.64
CA SER A 287 16.03 -11.30 -8.65
C SER A 287 15.34 -10.02 -9.14
N GLY A 288 16.10 -9.12 -9.77
CA GLY A 288 15.56 -7.91 -10.42
C GLY A 288 15.76 -6.61 -9.64
N MET A 289 16.32 -6.67 -8.42
CA MET A 289 16.71 -5.49 -7.64
C MET A 289 18.12 -5.64 -7.06
N THR A 290 18.85 -4.53 -6.99
CA THR A 290 20.10 -4.39 -6.25
C THR A 290 19.87 -4.58 -4.74
N PHE A 291 20.95 -4.76 -3.98
CA PHE A 291 20.85 -4.84 -2.52
C PHE A 291 20.22 -3.59 -1.90
N ASP A 292 20.62 -2.39 -2.34
CA ASP A 292 20.10 -1.12 -1.83
C ASP A 292 18.61 -0.93 -2.16
N GLU A 293 18.16 -1.33 -3.35
CA GLU A 293 16.74 -1.32 -3.71
C GLU A 293 15.93 -2.28 -2.83
N GLN A 294 16.44 -3.49 -2.57
CA GLN A 294 15.78 -4.45 -1.67
C GLN A 294 15.73 -3.95 -0.23
N ALA A 295 16.80 -3.32 0.26
CA ALA A 295 16.84 -2.71 1.58
C ALA A 295 15.84 -1.55 1.70
N THR A 296 15.80 -0.66 0.71
CA THR A 296 14.82 0.44 0.64
C THR A 296 13.39 -0.07 0.54
N HIS A 297 13.12 -1.12 -0.25
CA HIS A 297 11.81 -1.78 -0.31
C HIS A 297 11.38 -2.31 1.06
N PHE A 298 12.26 -3.00 1.78
CA PHE A 298 11.94 -3.48 3.13
C PHE A 298 11.65 -2.34 4.10
N ALA A 299 12.46 -1.28 4.11
CA ALA A 299 12.23 -0.12 4.96
C ALA A 299 10.90 0.58 4.63
N ALA A 300 10.59 0.73 3.35
CA ALA A 300 9.33 1.29 2.88
C ALA A 300 8.12 0.49 3.37
N TRP A 301 8.11 -0.83 3.17
CA TRP A 301 7.02 -1.71 3.61
C TRP A 301 6.86 -1.69 5.13
N ALA A 302 7.98 -1.71 5.85
CA ALA A 302 7.98 -1.62 7.31
C ALA A 302 7.32 -0.31 7.78
N MET A 303 7.72 0.83 7.22
CA MET A 303 7.26 2.15 7.64
C MET A 303 5.87 2.53 7.11
N LEU A 304 5.44 1.97 5.97
CA LEU A 304 4.06 2.04 5.49
C LEU A 304 3.10 1.15 6.30
N LYS A 305 3.61 0.43 7.31
CA LYS A 305 2.85 -0.52 8.13
C LYS A 305 2.20 -1.62 7.28
N SER A 306 2.86 -2.02 6.19
CA SER A 306 2.42 -3.15 5.38
C SER A 306 2.63 -4.46 6.14
N ALA A 307 1.93 -5.49 5.70
CA ALA A 307 2.34 -6.86 5.99
C ALA A 307 3.80 -7.08 5.56
N LEU A 308 4.58 -7.77 6.39
CA LEU A 308 5.95 -8.21 6.07
C LEU A 308 5.92 -9.71 5.80
N MET A 309 5.40 -10.08 4.62
CA MET A 309 5.28 -11.47 4.18
C MET A 309 6.44 -11.82 3.25
N ILE A 310 7.40 -12.60 3.75
CA ILE A 310 8.52 -13.11 2.95
C ILE A 310 7.98 -14.05 1.89
N SER A 311 8.42 -13.91 0.64
CA SER A 311 8.01 -14.81 -0.45
C SER A 311 9.18 -15.25 -1.33
N THR A 312 10.33 -15.48 -0.69
CA THR A 312 11.57 -15.95 -1.33
C THR A 312 12.04 -17.29 -0.77
N ASN A 313 13.03 -17.90 -1.42
CA ASN A 313 13.70 -19.09 -0.93
C ASN A 313 14.55 -18.81 0.31
N VAL A 314 13.92 -18.93 1.48
CA VAL A 314 14.55 -18.69 2.78
C VAL A 314 15.79 -19.55 3.01
N ALA A 315 15.87 -20.77 2.45
CA ALA A 315 17.07 -21.60 2.60
C ALA A 315 18.29 -21.04 1.84
N ALA A 316 18.06 -20.31 0.76
CA ALA A 316 19.10 -19.81 -0.15
C ALA A 316 19.47 -18.34 0.06
N LEU A 317 18.77 -17.61 0.94
CA LEU A 317 19.09 -16.21 1.25
C LEU A 317 20.54 -16.03 1.71
N SER A 318 21.20 -14.96 1.26
CA SER A 318 22.49 -14.54 1.82
C SER A 318 22.32 -14.01 3.25
N ASN A 319 23.41 -13.96 4.03
CA ASN A 319 23.35 -13.46 5.39
C ASN A 319 23.00 -11.96 5.45
N GLU A 320 23.43 -11.19 4.45
CA GLU A 320 23.12 -9.76 4.32
C GLU A 320 21.62 -9.53 4.13
N LEU A 321 20.95 -10.33 3.27
CA LEU A 321 19.51 -10.22 3.05
C LEU A 321 18.69 -10.78 4.22
N VAL A 322 19.20 -11.79 4.93
CA VAL A 322 18.62 -12.18 6.23
C VAL A 322 18.70 -11.03 7.22
N ALA A 323 19.83 -10.30 7.29
CA ALA A 323 19.97 -9.15 8.19
C ALA A 323 19.01 -8.00 7.82
N VAL A 324 18.73 -7.79 6.53
CA VAL A 324 17.69 -6.85 6.09
C VAL A 324 16.33 -7.27 6.64
N LEU A 325 15.89 -8.50 6.37
CA LEU A 325 14.59 -8.99 6.81
C LEU A 325 14.47 -9.10 8.34
N GLN A 326 15.56 -9.33 9.06
CA GLN A 326 15.57 -9.45 10.52
C GLN A 326 15.94 -8.14 11.24
N ASN A 327 15.96 -7.01 10.53
CA ASN A 327 16.28 -5.72 11.12
C ASN A 327 15.26 -5.35 12.22
N LYS A 328 15.69 -5.47 13.47
CA LYS A 328 14.84 -5.27 14.66
C LYS A 328 14.29 -3.85 14.77
N ASP A 329 15.05 -2.86 14.32
CA ASP A 329 14.64 -1.46 14.40
C ASP A 329 13.52 -1.15 13.40
N LEU A 330 13.64 -1.62 12.15
CA LEU A 330 12.58 -1.51 11.14
C LEU A 330 11.35 -2.33 11.51
N ILE A 331 11.54 -3.55 12.02
CA ILE A 331 10.44 -4.38 12.53
C ILE A 331 9.71 -3.66 13.68
N ALA A 332 10.44 -3.02 14.60
CA ALA A 332 9.83 -2.25 15.68
C ALA A 332 9.02 -1.05 15.16
N ILE A 333 9.47 -0.40 14.08
CA ILE A 333 8.64 0.60 13.40
C ILE A 333 7.39 -0.06 12.82
N ASN A 334 7.50 -1.16 12.08
CA ASN A 334 6.34 -1.85 11.50
C ASN A 334 5.31 -2.27 12.57
N GLN A 335 5.79 -2.78 13.71
CA GLN A 335 5.00 -3.31 14.81
C GLN A 335 4.62 -2.27 15.87
N ASP A 336 4.88 -0.98 15.64
CA ASP A 336 4.41 0.10 16.51
C ASP A 336 2.87 0.11 16.60
N SER A 337 2.35 0.22 17.82
CA SER A 337 0.93 0.02 18.13
C SER A 337 -0.01 1.09 17.59
N ALA A 338 0.51 2.23 17.11
CA ALA A 338 -0.34 3.25 16.49
C ALA A 338 -0.79 2.82 15.08
N VAL A 339 -0.05 1.95 14.41
CA VAL A 339 -0.30 1.50 13.02
C VAL A 339 -0.54 2.69 12.07
N LYS A 340 0.25 3.75 12.25
CA LYS A 340 0.20 4.94 11.40
C LYS A 340 1.27 4.85 10.31
N PRO A 341 0.90 4.73 9.02
CA PRO A 341 1.88 4.74 7.94
C PRO A 341 2.61 6.09 7.86
N ILE A 342 3.87 6.05 7.43
CA ILE A 342 4.55 7.26 6.96
C ILE A 342 3.79 7.88 5.78
N LYS A 343 3.86 9.20 5.66
CA LYS A 343 3.23 10.01 4.61
C LYS A 343 4.30 10.74 3.82
N LEU A 344 4.09 10.87 2.52
CA LEU A 344 4.96 11.67 1.65
C LEU A 344 4.86 13.13 2.08
N VAL A 345 5.99 13.70 2.49
CA VAL A 345 6.12 15.11 2.90
C VAL A 345 6.45 15.97 1.69
N GLN A 346 7.43 15.55 0.90
CA GLN A 346 7.90 16.27 -0.27
C GLN A 346 8.55 15.31 -1.27
N ARG A 347 8.29 15.55 -2.56
CA ARG A 347 8.94 14.87 -3.67
C ARG A 347 9.80 15.85 -4.47
N TRP A 348 11.07 15.53 -4.62
CA TRP A 348 11.95 16.09 -5.64
C TRP A 348 11.99 15.07 -6.78
N THR A 349 11.16 15.31 -7.80
CA THR A 349 10.93 14.32 -8.88
C THR A 349 12.25 13.90 -9.53
N SER A 350 12.47 12.58 -9.64
CA SER A 350 13.70 11.97 -10.16
C SER A 350 14.97 12.24 -9.35
N ASP A 351 14.86 12.76 -8.12
CA ASP A 351 15.97 13.01 -7.20
C ASP A 351 15.76 12.26 -5.89
N ARG A 352 14.75 12.63 -5.08
CA ARG A 352 14.44 11.96 -3.81
C ARG A 352 13.02 12.21 -3.32
N ASP A 353 12.57 11.32 -2.45
CA ASP A 353 11.38 11.52 -1.64
C ASP A 353 11.73 11.67 -0.15
N LEU A 354 10.97 12.51 0.56
CA LEU A 354 10.97 12.61 2.01
C LEU A 354 9.62 12.15 2.55
N TRP A 355 9.64 11.15 3.44
CA TRP A 355 8.47 10.62 4.12
C TRP A 355 8.61 10.74 5.63
N SER A 356 7.50 10.93 6.34
CA SER A 356 7.50 10.91 7.81
C SER A 356 6.17 10.42 8.39
N GLY A 357 6.20 9.89 9.61
CA GLY A 357 4.99 9.44 10.31
C GLY A 357 5.20 9.28 11.81
N ASP A 358 4.16 9.58 12.57
CA ASP A 358 4.18 9.53 14.04
C ASP A 358 4.16 8.08 14.55
N LEU A 359 4.90 7.84 15.62
CA LEU A 359 4.87 6.59 16.41
C LEU A 359 4.06 6.77 17.69
N ALA A 360 3.62 5.66 18.30
CA ALA A 360 2.74 5.68 19.46
C ALA A 360 3.34 6.42 20.67
N ASN A 361 4.67 6.43 20.79
CA ASN A 361 5.39 7.03 21.90
C ASN A 361 5.75 8.52 21.68
N GLY A 362 5.30 9.14 20.59
CA GLY A 362 5.59 10.54 20.24
C GLY A 362 6.88 10.75 19.43
N ASP A 363 7.60 9.68 19.11
CA ASP A 363 8.70 9.73 18.15
C ASP A 363 8.18 9.80 16.70
N ILE A 364 9.08 10.09 15.76
CA ILE A 364 8.75 10.15 14.33
C ILE A 364 9.64 9.14 13.57
N ALA A 365 9.03 8.31 12.72
CA ALA A 365 9.75 7.55 11.71
C ALA A 365 9.94 8.41 10.46
N VAL A 366 11.15 8.42 9.89
CA VAL A 366 11.49 9.18 8.69
C VAL A 366 12.17 8.27 7.68
N LEU A 367 11.74 8.38 6.42
CA LEU A 367 12.36 7.70 5.29
C LEU A 367 12.71 8.71 4.21
N VAL A 368 13.99 8.80 3.86
CA VAL A 368 14.44 9.54 2.68
C VAL A 368 14.87 8.53 1.65
N VAL A 369 14.26 8.54 0.47
CA VAL A 369 14.55 7.58 -0.61
C VAL A 369 15.23 8.31 -1.75
N ASP A 370 16.38 7.83 -2.18
CA ASP A 370 16.96 8.25 -3.44
C ASP A 370 16.12 7.73 -4.60
N LEU A 371 15.72 8.60 -5.53
CA LEU A 371 15.01 8.19 -6.75
C LEU A 371 15.93 8.23 -7.98
N SER A 372 17.22 8.45 -7.76
CA SER A 372 18.24 8.50 -8.80
C SER A 372 18.91 7.13 -8.96
N ASN A 373 19.66 6.98 -10.05
CA ASN A 373 20.47 5.79 -10.28
C ASN A 373 21.96 6.00 -9.91
N ALA A 374 22.26 7.03 -9.10
CA ALA A 374 23.63 7.44 -8.82
C ALA A 374 23.98 7.34 -7.33
N ARG A 375 25.20 6.86 -7.07
CA ARG A 375 25.76 6.94 -5.72
C ARG A 375 26.03 8.39 -5.33
N ARG A 376 25.51 8.82 -4.19
CA ARG A 376 25.67 10.19 -3.70
C ARG A 376 25.47 10.32 -2.19
N THR A 377 25.75 11.51 -1.66
CA THR A 377 25.32 11.86 -0.30
C THR A 377 23.85 12.26 -0.31
N LEU A 378 23.01 11.45 0.35
CA LEU A 378 21.62 11.77 0.63
C LEU A 378 21.54 12.47 1.99
N SER A 379 20.73 13.53 2.07
CA SER A 379 20.66 14.38 3.27
C SER A 379 19.21 14.66 3.67
N LEU A 380 18.97 14.65 4.98
CA LEU A 380 17.78 15.15 5.64
C LEU A 380 18.12 16.41 6.41
N GLN A 381 17.42 17.50 6.15
CA GLN A 381 17.38 18.67 7.03
C GLN A 381 16.14 18.54 7.92
N LEU A 382 16.30 18.57 9.25
CA LEU A 382 15.15 18.42 10.15
C LEU A 382 14.17 19.60 10.04
N SER A 383 14.63 20.75 9.57
CA SER A 383 13.78 21.90 9.27
C SER A 383 12.72 21.61 8.20
N ASP A 384 12.96 20.66 7.29
CA ASP A 384 11.99 20.24 6.27
C ASP A 384 10.76 19.57 6.92
N LEU A 385 10.90 19.09 8.15
CA LEU A 385 9.84 18.51 8.99
C LEU A 385 9.34 19.50 10.05
N GLY A 386 9.79 20.76 10.04
CA GLY A 386 9.49 21.75 11.09
C GLY A 386 10.22 21.50 12.41
N ILE A 387 11.26 20.66 12.41
CA ILE A 387 12.03 20.26 13.58
C ILE A 387 13.34 21.07 13.63
N LYS A 388 13.62 21.69 14.78
CA LYS A 388 14.88 22.41 15.01
C LYS A 388 16.02 21.47 15.33
N SER A 389 15.78 20.51 16.24
CA SER A 389 16.72 19.44 16.54
C SER A 389 16.02 18.21 17.10
N ALA A 390 16.66 17.04 16.99
CA ALA A 390 16.20 15.79 17.57
C ALA A 390 17.39 14.85 17.82
N ASP A 391 17.17 13.79 18.57
CA ASP A 391 18.04 12.62 18.54
C ASP A 391 17.66 11.76 17.33
N VAL A 392 18.61 11.54 16.41
CA VAL A 392 18.42 10.77 15.18
C VAL A 392 19.03 9.39 15.35
N LYS A 393 18.22 8.33 15.23
CA LYS A 393 18.69 6.95 15.15
C LYS A 393 18.69 6.46 13.70
N ASP A 394 19.83 6.00 13.18
CA ASP A 394 19.89 5.27 11.90
C ASP A 394 19.42 3.82 12.16
N LEU A 395 18.34 3.40 11.49
CA LEU A 395 17.71 2.10 11.73
C LEU A 395 18.48 0.94 11.08
N TRP A 396 19.45 1.22 10.21
CA TRP A 396 20.32 0.19 9.64
C TRP A 396 21.53 -0.12 10.54
N THR A 397 22.07 0.89 11.22
CA THR A 397 23.27 0.74 12.08
C THR A 397 22.94 0.74 13.57
N SER A 398 21.72 1.13 13.94
CA SER A 398 21.27 1.41 15.31
C SER A 398 22.02 2.55 16.02
N GLU A 399 22.91 3.27 15.32
CA GLU A 399 23.64 4.41 15.88
C GLU A 399 22.70 5.59 16.16
N VAL A 400 22.97 6.31 17.26
CA VAL A 400 22.17 7.46 17.70
C VAL A 400 23.02 8.73 17.73
N PHE A 401 22.59 9.73 16.98
CA PHE A 401 23.19 11.06 16.91
C PHE A 401 22.32 12.04 17.70
N LYS A 402 22.86 12.59 18.78
CA LYS A 402 22.06 13.39 19.71
C LYS A 402 21.97 14.86 19.31
N ASN A 403 20.80 15.46 19.52
CA ASN A 403 20.53 16.89 19.35
C ASN A 403 21.06 17.44 18.01
N THR A 404 20.81 16.75 16.91
CA THR A 404 21.23 17.17 15.57
C THR A 404 20.09 17.87 14.83
N ASN A 405 20.44 18.72 13.87
CA ASN A 405 19.51 19.44 13.00
C ASN A 405 19.51 18.93 11.54
N SER A 406 20.40 17.99 11.23
CA SER A 406 20.51 17.32 9.94
C SER A 406 21.13 15.93 10.09
N TYR A 407 20.92 15.08 9.09
CA TYR A 407 21.58 13.78 8.94
C TYR A 407 21.91 13.51 7.48
N SER A 408 23.11 13.02 7.20
CA SER A 408 23.57 12.76 5.84
C SER A 408 24.38 11.47 5.77
N LYS A 409 24.21 10.71 4.69
CA LYS A 409 24.95 9.45 4.45
C LYS A 409 25.15 9.23 2.96
N GLN A 410 26.24 8.55 2.61
CA GLN A 410 26.43 8.05 1.24
C GLN A 410 25.50 6.85 1.00
N VAL A 411 24.72 6.93 -0.07
CA VAL A 411 23.82 5.86 -0.54
C VAL A 411 24.14 5.55 -2.00
N ASN A 412 23.92 4.31 -2.43
CA ASN A 412 23.89 3.98 -3.84
C ASN A 412 22.56 4.43 -4.48
N GLY A 413 22.44 4.28 -5.80
CA GLY A 413 21.18 4.54 -6.49
C GLY A 413 20.03 3.76 -5.85
N HIS A 414 18.90 4.43 -5.65
CA HIS A 414 17.73 3.89 -4.95
C HIS A 414 17.95 3.47 -3.47
N GLY A 415 19.10 3.81 -2.89
CA GLY A 415 19.34 3.66 -1.44
C GLY A 415 18.52 4.66 -0.61
N SER A 416 18.48 4.45 0.71
CA SER A 416 17.63 5.25 1.60
C SER A 416 18.26 5.56 2.96
N LEU A 417 17.76 6.63 3.59
CA LEU A 417 17.94 6.93 5.01
C LEU A 417 16.69 6.48 5.74
N ALA A 418 16.78 5.40 6.53
CA ALA A 418 15.69 4.93 7.38
C ALA A 418 16.00 5.34 8.82
N LEU A 419 15.21 6.26 9.39
CA LEU A 419 15.54 6.94 10.64
C LEU A 419 14.37 6.92 11.63
N ARG A 420 14.71 7.02 12.93
CA ARG A 420 13.77 7.38 14.00
C ARG A 420 14.25 8.64 14.70
N LEU A 421 13.36 9.60 14.86
CA LEU A 421 13.59 10.84 15.58
C LEU A 421 12.94 10.78 16.96
N SER A 422 13.70 11.12 17.99
CA SER A 422 13.23 11.19 19.38
C SER A 422 13.73 12.48 20.03
N ASN A 423 13.25 12.81 21.24
CA ASN A 423 13.63 14.03 21.97
C ASN A 423 13.46 15.32 21.12
N ILE A 424 12.40 15.34 20.31
CA ILE A 424 12.18 16.33 19.26
C ILE A 424 11.96 17.73 19.85
N GLN A 425 12.74 18.68 19.34
CA GLN A 425 12.57 20.12 19.58
C GLN A 425 12.04 20.76 18.30
N TYR A 426 10.77 21.14 18.31
CA TYR A 426 10.17 21.84 17.18
C TYR A 426 10.70 23.27 17.04
N ALA A 427 10.72 23.77 15.81
CA ALA A 427 11.09 25.17 15.57
C ALA A 427 10.09 26.11 16.26
N SER A 428 10.61 27.13 16.95
CA SER A 428 9.81 28.20 17.57
C SER A 428 9.66 29.37 16.58
N GLY A 429 8.42 29.71 16.20
CA GLY A 429 8.12 30.84 15.34
C GLY A 429 6.93 30.56 14.41
N PRO A 430 6.41 31.59 13.71
CA PRO A 430 5.42 31.36 12.67
C PRO A 430 6.04 30.51 11.56
N GLY A 431 5.39 29.40 11.21
CA GLY A 431 5.81 28.57 10.08
C GLY A 431 5.80 29.35 8.76
N THR A 432 6.40 28.78 7.71
CA THR A 432 6.44 29.36 6.37
C THR A 432 5.04 29.80 5.94
N GLN A 433 4.91 31.09 5.63
CA GLN A 433 3.66 31.67 5.15
C GLN A 433 3.52 31.40 3.65
N TYR A 434 2.33 31.00 3.23
CA TYR A 434 2.03 30.70 1.84
C TYR A 434 0.91 31.58 1.32
N LYS A 435 1.11 32.13 0.11
CA LYS A 435 0.05 32.76 -0.67
C LYS A 435 -0.59 31.71 -1.58
N TYR A 436 -1.88 31.46 -1.37
CA TYR A 436 -2.66 30.53 -2.17
C TYR A 436 -3.26 31.21 -3.39
N ILE A 437 -3.19 30.54 -4.53
CA ILE A 437 -3.67 31.02 -5.84
C ILE A 437 -4.50 29.91 -6.47
N SER A 438 -5.78 30.19 -6.73
CA SER A 438 -6.63 29.25 -7.47
C SER A 438 -6.08 29.07 -8.89
N VAL A 439 -5.96 27.83 -9.35
CA VAL A 439 -5.49 27.56 -10.72
C VAL A 439 -6.52 28.04 -11.75
N SER A 440 -7.81 28.06 -11.40
CA SER A 440 -8.87 28.59 -12.28
C SER A 440 -8.81 30.10 -12.49
N SER A 441 -7.96 30.82 -11.74
CA SER A 441 -7.69 32.24 -12.00
C SER A 441 -6.63 32.48 -13.08
N GLY A 442 -5.95 31.42 -13.55
CA GLY A 442 -4.94 31.49 -14.60
C GLY A 442 -5.50 31.62 -16.01
N THR A 443 -4.64 32.04 -16.94
CA THR A 443 -4.97 32.06 -18.38
C THR A 443 -4.88 30.65 -18.95
N LEU A 444 -6.00 30.13 -19.44
CA LEU A 444 -6.09 28.82 -20.09
C LEU A 444 -5.71 28.90 -21.57
N ALA A 445 -5.10 27.84 -22.09
CA ALA A 445 -4.79 27.68 -23.51
C ALA A 445 -5.03 26.24 -23.98
N SER A 446 -5.27 26.11 -25.29
CA SER A 446 -5.21 24.85 -26.05
C SER A 446 -5.99 23.66 -25.47
N GLY A 447 -7.27 23.87 -25.14
CA GLY A 447 -8.18 22.81 -24.69
C GLY A 447 -8.23 22.58 -23.17
N ALA A 448 -7.33 23.21 -22.40
CA ALA A 448 -7.47 23.26 -20.95
C ALA A 448 -8.80 23.92 -20.55
N SER A 449 -9.44 23.41 -19.50
CA SER A 449 -10.77 23.88 -19.10
C SER A 449 -10.94 23.92 -17.59
N THR A 450 -11.71 24.92 -17.13
CA THR A 450 -12.20 24.98 -15.75
C THR A 450 -13.41 24.06 -15.60
N GLN A 451 -13.40 23.26 -14.53
CA GLN A 451 -14.45 22.29 -14.21
C GLN A 451 -14.92 22.50 -12.78
N ALA A 452 -16.19 22.17 -12.50
CA ALA A 452 -16.69 22.15 -11.13
C ALA A 452 -15.97 21.05 -10.32
N CYS A 453 -15.71 21.34 -9.05
CA CYS A 453 -15.04 20.40 -8.15
C CYS A 453 -15.58 20.55 -6.73
N ALA A 454 -16.33 19.56 -6.27
CA ALA A 454 -17.05 19.62 -5.00
C ALA A 454 -16.13 19.59 -3.78
N GLY A 455 -15.01 18.84 -3.85
CA GLY A 455 -14.01 18.78 -2.78
C GLY A 455 -12.94 19.86 -2.85
N CYS A 456 -12.91 20.67 -3.92
CA CYS A 456 -11.91 21.73 -4.09
C CYS A 456 -12.25 22.94 -3.22
N VAL A 457 -11.22 23.55 -2.64
CA VAL A 457 -11.35 24.79 -1.87
C VAL A 457 -11.86 25.93 -2.75
N SER A 458 -11.45 25.96 -4.03
CA SER A 458 -11.87 26.99 -4.99
C SER A 458 -13.22 26.68 -5.66
N SER A 459 -13.94 25.62 -5.23
CA SER A 459 -15.12 25.00 -5.89
C SER A 459 -14.95 24.59 -7.36
N THR A 460 -13.76 24.82 -7.90
CA THR A 460 -13.38 24.63 -9.29
C THR A 460 -11.97 24.06 -9.34
N LYS A 461 -11.67 23.37 -10.43
CA LYS A 461 -10.34 22.87 -10.78
C LYS A 461 -10.07 23.15 -12.25
N VAL A 462 -8.81 23.11 -12.65
CA VAL A 462 -8.43 23.14 -14.06
C VAL A 462 -7.92 21.76 -14.46
N GLY A 463 -8.52 21.20 -15.51
CA GLY A 463 -8.14 19.92 -16.09
C GLY A 463 -7.86 20.04 -17.60
N ASN A 464 -7.74 18.89 -18.27
CA ASN A 464 -7.35 18.80 -19.69
C ASN A 464 -6.00 19.49 -19.98
N LEU A 465 -5.07 19.39 -19.04
CA LEU A 465 -3.71 19.93 -19.16
C LEU A 465 -2.82 18.90 -19.84
N GLY A 466 -2.29 19.21 -21.03
CA GLY A 466 -1.55 18.28 -21.87
C GLY A 466 -2.41 17.66 -22.96
N GLY A 467 -2.22 16.36 -23.22
CA GLY A 467 -2.90 15.66 -24.30
C GLY A 467 -2.42 16.11 -25.69
N SER A 468 -3.08 15.61 -26.74
CA SER A 468 -2.78 15.99 -28.14
C SER A 468 -3.04 17.48 -28.42
N SER A 469 -3.94 18.11 -27.68
CA SER A 469 -4.19 19.55 -27.78
C SER A 469 -3.13 20.40 -27.08
N HIS A 470 -2.27 19.80 -26.25
CA HIS A 470 -1.26 20.50 -25.45
C HIS A 470 -1.87 21.57 -24.53
N GLY A 471 -2.97 21.24 -23.86
CA GLY A 471 -3.66 22.13 -22.94
C GLY A 471 -2.74 22.65 -21.84
N SER A 472 -2.87 23.93 -21.49
CA SER A 472 -2.05 24.52 -20.43
C SER A 472 -2.79 25.62 -19.68
N VAL A 473 -2.30 25.90 -18.48
CA VAL A 473 -2.73 27.04 -17.65
C VAL A 473 -1.51 27.83 -17.22
N THR A 474 -1.59 29.15 -17.27
CA THR A 474 -0.53 30.05 -16.80
C THR A 474 -1.04 30.97 -15.71
N LEU A 475 -0.43 30.86 -14.53
CA LEU A 475 -0.63 31.73 -13.39
C LEU A 475 0.41 32.86 -13.44
N SER A 476 -0.03 34.10 -13.24
CA SER A 476 0.81 35.30 -13.35
C SER A 476 0.81 36.08 -12.04
N ASN A 477 1.67 37.09 -11.94
CA ASN A 477 1.77 37.99 -10.78
C ASN A 477 2.14 37.26 -9.49
N ILE A 478 2.96 36.21 -9.60
CA ILE A 478 3.51 35.48 -8.47
C ILE A 478 4.74 36.24 -7.97
N VAL A 479 4.71 36.71 -6.73
CA VAL A 479 5.85 37.38 -6.10
C VAL A 479 6.45 36.43 -5.08
N THR A 480 7.77 36.36 -5.04
CA THR A 480 8.53 35.54 -4.09
C THR A 480 9.90 36.16 -3.87
N SER A 481 10.50 35.87 -2.72
CA SER A 481 11.87 36.28 -2.37
C SER A 481 12.93 35.23 -2.70
N GLN A 482 12.52 34.06 -3.20
CA GLN A 482 13.40 32.90 -3.40
C GLN A 482 13.49 32.51 -4.87
N ALA A 483 14.71 32.35 -5.40
CA ALA A 483 14.93 31.91 -6.78
C ALA A 483 14.58 30.42 -7.00
N THR A 484 14.63 29.63 -5.92
CA THR A 484 14.18 28.25 -5.83
C THR A 484 13.39 28.10 -4.54
N GLN A 485 12.19 27.53 -4.61
CA GLN A 485 11.30 27.42 -3.45
C GLN A 485 10.44 26.16 -3.53
N THR A 486 9.87 25.78 -2.39
CA THR A 486 8.79 24.79 -2.34
C THR A 486 7.47 25.45 -2.74
N VAL A 487 6.83 24.91 -3.78
CA VAL A 487 5.45 25.22 -4.17
C VAL A 487 4.58 24.06 -3.75
N LYS A 488 3.45 24.36 -3.10
CA LYS A 488 2.46 23.35 -2.72
C LYS A 488 1.36 23.29 -3.76
N PHE A 489 0.94 22.09 -4.14
CA PHE A 489 -0.14 21.86 -5.09
C PHE A 489 -1.30 21.16 -4.39
N ASP A 490 -2.50 21.66 -4.62
CA ASP A 490 -3.73 20.95 -4.34
C ASP A 490 -4.22 20.37 -5.67
N TYR A 491 -4.09 19.05 -5.83
CA TYR A 491 -4.28 18.37 -7.11
C TYR A 491 -5.17 17.14 -6.99
N ILE A 492 -5.66 16.67 -8.13
CA ILE A 492 -6.47 15.45 -8.23
C ILE A 492 -5.88 14.58 -9.35
N ASN A 493 -5.54 13.34 -8.99
CA ASN A 493 -5.14 12.29 -9.91
C ASN A 493 -5.82 10.99 -9.49
N CYS A 494 -6.85 10.58 -10.24
CA CYS A 494 -7.55 9.32 -10.03
C CYS A 494 -7.36 8.35 -11.22
N GLU A 495 -6.30 8.55 -12.02
CA GLU A 495 -5.97 7.65 -13.13
C GLU A 495 -5.11 6.48 -12.61
N ILE A 496 -5.78 5.37 -12.35
CA ILE A 496 -5.14 4.16 -11.85
C ILE A 496 -4.67 3.33 -13.03
N SER A 497 -3.40 2.96 -13.02
CA SER A 497 -2.86 1.96 -13.94
C SER A 497 -3.13 0.56 -13.37
N TYR A 498 -4.28 0.00 -13.73
CA TYR A 498 -4.55 -1.41 -13.48
C TYR A 498 -3.56 -2.29 -14.28
N LEU A 499 -3.20 -3.46 -13.77
CA LEU A 499 -2.37 -4.48 -14.45
C LEU A 499 -0.88 -4.15 -14.61
N GLY A 500 -0.33 -3.28 -13.75
CA GLY A 500 1.13 -3.10 -13.64
C GLY A 500 1.81 -2.33 -14.78
N GLY A 501 1.07 -1.88 -15.80
CA GLY A 501 1.62 -1.16 -16.96
C GLY A 501 2.02 0.31 -16.73
N GLY A 502 1.72 0.90 -15.57
CA GLY A 502 2.01 2.31 -15.28
C GLY A 502 2.43 2.57 -13.83
N SER A 503 2.96 3.76 -13.55
CA SER A 503 3.53 4.12 -12.25
C SER A 503 2.52 4.68 -11.25
N ASN A 504 1.22 4.67 -11.54
CA ASN A 504 0.17 5.28 -10.71
C ASN A 504 0.44 6.76 -10.38
N GLU A 505 0.95 7.48 -11.38
CA GLU A 505 1.20 8.91 -11.31
C GLU A 505 0.78 9.57 -12.62
N ARG A 506 0.55 10.89 -12.56
CA ARG A 506 0.58 11.74 -13.74
C ARG A 506 1.78 12.66 -13.66
N LEU A 507 2.39 12.92 -14.82
CA LEU A 507 3.51 13.85 -14.93
C LEU A 507 3.01 15.20 -15.43
N ALA A 508 3.42 16.27 -14.75
CA ALA A 508 3.21 17.64 -15.22
C ALA A 508 4.54 18.25 -15.66
N SER A 509 4.47 19.03 -16.74
CA SER A 509 5.53 19.92 -17.21
C SER A 509 5.25 21.31 -16.63
N ILE A 510 6.12 21.76 -15.72
CA ILE A 510 5.97 23.04 -15.02
C ILE A 510 7.08 23.99 -15.43
N LYS A 511 6.71 25.11 -16.06
CA LYS A 511 7.64 26.18 -16.43
C LYS A 511 7.47 27.36 -15.50
N VAL A 512 8.58 27.81 -14.91
CA VAL A 512 8.64 29.08 -14.19
C VAL A 512 9.23 30.13 -15.12
N ASN A 513 8.48 31.20 -15.36
CA ASN A 513 8.82 32.25 -16.33
C ASN A 513 9.12 31.66 -17.73
N GLY A 514 10.12 32.18 -18.44
CA GLY A 514 10.63 31.63 -19.69
C GLY A 514 11.68 30.52 -19.52
N GLY A 515 11.82 29.96 -18.32
CA GLY A 515 12.82 28.93 -18.01
C GLY A 515 12.51 27.56 -18.62
N ALA A 516 13.44 26.62 -18.43
CA ALA A 516 13.24 25.24 -18.82
C ALA A 516 12.07 24.61 -18.04
N ALA A 517 11.34 23.70 -18.70
CA ALA A 517 10.30 22.93 -18.04
C ALA A 517 10.90 21.97 -17.02
N GLN A 518 10.29 21.91 -15.84
CA GLN A 518 10.58 20.95 -14.79
C GLN A 518 9.49 19.88 -14.82
N THR A 519 9.87 18.62 -15.01
CA THR A 519 8.94 17.49 -14.93
C THR A 519 8.67 17.16 -13.47
N VAL A 520 7.40 17.08 -13.10
CA VAL A 520 6.95 16.81 -11.73
C VAL A 520 5.98 15.63 -11.71
N SER A 521 6.26 14.66 -10.84
CA SER A 521 5.42 13.49 -10.60
C SER A 521 4.34 13.80 -9.57
N PHE A 522 3.11 13.42 -9.88
CA PHE A 522 1.94 13.52 -9.02
C PHE A 522 1.29 12.15 -8.84
N PRO A 523 1.51 11.47 -7.70
CA PRO A 523 0.93 10.15 -7.42
C PRO A 523 -0.59 10.22 -7.29
N LEU A 524 -1.26 9.07 -7.19
CA LEU A 524 -2.70 9.04 -6.98
C LEU A 524 -3.15 9.86 -5.76
N SER A 525 -4.26 10.57 -5.93
CA SER A 525 -4.94 11.30 -4.86
C SER A 525 -6.18 10.56 -4.34
N GLY A 526 -6.70 9.59 -5.10
CA GLY A 526 -7.83 8.73 -4.76
C GLY A 526 -8.48 8.13 -6.00
N TYR A 527 -9.80 7.95 -5.96
CA TYR A 527 -10.61 7.28 -6.99
C TYR A 527 -11.71 8.21 -7.57
N ASN A 528 -11.97 9.36 -6.94
CA ASN A 528 -12.99 10.31 -7.34
C ASN A 528 -12.41 11.66 -7.77
N TRP A 529 -12.53 11.96 -9.07
CA TRP A 529 -12.04 13.20 -9.69
C TRP A 529 -12.68 14.49 -9.13
N ALA A 530 -13.77 14.41 -8.38
CA ALA A 530 -14.46 15.58 -7.83
C ALA A 530 -14.17 15.84 -6.34
N THR A 531 -13.73 14.83 -5.58
CA THR A 531 -13.63 14.90 -4.11
C THR A 531 -12.27 14.52 -3.55
N ASP A 532 -11.46 13.76 -4.28
CA ASP A 532 -10.24 13.17 -3.72
C ASP A 532 -9.04 14.08 -3.99
N ILE A 533 -9.02 15.22 -3.29
CA ILE A 533 -7.98 16.24 -3.43
C ILE A 533 -6.76 15.86 -2.58
N HIS A 534 -5.59 15.77 -3.22
CA HIS A 534 -4.32 15.81 -2.49
C HIS A 534 -3.95 17.27 -2.22
N ALA A 535 -4.35 17.77 -1.05
CA ALA A 535 -3.96 19.10 -0.60
C ALA A 535 -2.50 19.15 -0.08
N GLY A 536 -1.78 20.21 -0.46
CA GLY A 536 -0.50 20.60 0.11
C GLY A 536 0.70 19.83 -0.43
N TYR A 537 0.60 19.18 -1.59
CA TYR A 537 1.67 18.39 -2.18
C TYR A 537 2.89 19.26 -2.50
N ALA A 538 3.97 19.08 -1.75
CA ALA A 538 5.16 19.92 -1.82
C ALA A 538 6.10 19.45 -2.92
N VAL A 539 6.47 20.38 -3.81
CA VAL A 539 7.47 20.16 -4.86
C VAL A 539 8.41 21.35 -4.93
N GLN A 540 9.67 21.11 -5.24
CA GLN A 540 10.64 22.19 -5.42
C GLN A 540 10.62 22.66 -6.87
N LEU A 541 10.49 23.98 -7.06
CA LEU A 541 10.60 24.62 -8.37
C LEU A 541 11.69 25.69 -8.33
N SER A 542 12.45 25.76 -9.41
CA SER A 542 13.50 26.75 -9.65
C SER A 542 13.16 27.69 -10.80
N GLY A 543 13.87 28.82 -10.90
CA GLY A 543 13.75 29.78 -12.01
C GLY A 543 12.94 31.04 -11.70
N PHE A 544 12.64 31.29 -10.43
CA PHE A 544 11.93 32.51 -10.00
C PHE A 544 12.86 33.73 -10.02
N ASN A 545 12.32 34.86 -10.44
CA ASN A 545 12.87 36.19 -10.22
C ASN A 545 12.46 36.68 -8.82
N THR A 546 13.45 37.12 -8.03
CA THR A 546 13.25 37.58 -6.65
C THR A 546 12.94 39.08 -6.54
N GLN A 547 12.96 39.82 -7.66
CA GLN A 547 12.78 41.28 -7.71
C GLN A 547 11.57 41.70 -8.57
N GLY A 548 10.71 40.76 -8.98
CA GLY A 548 9.58 41.06 -9.85
C GLY A 548 8.52 39.96 -9.88
N PRO A 549 7.43 40.18 -10.63
CA PRO A 549 6.39 39.18 -10.81
C PRO A 549 6.92 38.00 -11.62
N ASN A 550 6.43 36.82 -11.28
CA ASN A 550 6.72 35.57 -11.93
C ASN A 550 5.45 34.99 -12.55
N SER A 551 5.66 34.07 -13.49
CA SER A 551 4.61 33.19 -13.97
C SER A 551 4.96 31.71 -13.73
N ILE A 552 3.92 30.90 -13.52
CA ILE A 552 4.01 29.44 -13.50
C ILE A 552 3.05 28.92 -14.56
N SER A 553 3.57 28.22 -15.55
CA SER A 553 2.79 27.53 -16.59
C SER A 553 2.81 26.03 -16.36
N ILE A 554 1.65 25.39 -16.44
CA ILE A 554 1.45 23.96 -16.18
C ILE A 554 0.83 23.32 -17.42
N SER A 555 1.42 22.23 -17.90
CA SER A 555 0.87 21.36 -18.95
C SER A 555 1.20 19.89 -18.66
N GLY A 556 0.70 18.97 -19.47
CA GLY A 556 1.21 17.59 -19.49
C GLY A 556 2.62 17.47 -20.07
N VAL A 557 3.26 16.32 -19.85
CA VAL A 557 4.57 15.96 -20.44
C VAL A 557 4.35 15.18 -21.74
N GLY A 558 4.98 15.62 -22.83
CA GLY A 558 4.75 15.04 -24.15
C GLY A 558 3.27 15.10 -24.52
N ASN A 559 2.68 13.96 -24.91
CA ASN A 559 1.26 13.82 -25.20
C ASN A 559 0.42 13.38 -23.99
N GLY A 560 1.03 13.22 -22.81
CA GLY A 560 0.34 12.81 -21.59
C GLY A 560 -0.49 13.95 -20.99
N TYR A 561 -1.46 13.59 -20.13
CA TYR A 561 -2.18 14.57 -19.32
C TYR A 561 -1.50 14.75 -17.96
N ALA A 562 -1.41 16.00 -17.50
CA ALA A 562 -1.11 16.32 -16.11
C ALA A 562 -2.34 16.01 -15.22
N PRO A 563 -2.19 16.01 -13.88
CA PRO A 563 -3.34 16.00 -12.97
C PRO A 563 -4.25 17.22 -13.18
N ASP A 564 -5.43 17.16 -12.58
CA ASP A 564 -6.24 18.35 -12.41
C ASP A 564 -5.76 19.12 -11.18
N PHE A 565 -5.83 20.47 -11.23
CA PHE A 565 -5.35 21.31 -10.14
C PHE A 565 -6.43 22.25 -9.62
N ASP A 566 -6.59 22.30 -8.29
CA ASP A 566 -7.44 23.26 -7.58
C ASP A 566 -6.69 24.58 -7.38
N ARG A 567 -5.58 24.53 -6.63
CA ARG A 567 -4.78 25.71 -6.28
C ARG A 567 -3.31 25.37 -6.08
N ILE A 568 -2.49 26.41 -6.12
CA ILE A 568 -1.09 26.35 -5.69
C ILE A 568 -0.86 27.25 -4.48
N ALA A 569 0.18 26.97 -3.72
CA ALA A 569 0.68 27.82 -2.64
C ALA A 569 2.16 28.11 -2.87
N VAL A 570 2.52 29.39 -2.96
CA VAL A 570 3.89 29.88 -3.09
C VAL A 570 4.32 30.56 -1.80
N VAL A 571 5.61 30.56 -1.49
CA VAL A 571 6.13 31.26 -0.29
C VAL A 571 5.84 32.75 -0.45
N ALA A 572 5.19 33.33 0.58
CA ALA A 572 4.73 34.72 0.58
C ALA A 572 5.86 35.75 0.65
#